data_AF-A0A4R9B9B8-F1
#
_entry.id   AF-A0A4R9B9B8-F1
#
_cell.length_a   1.000
_cell.length_b   1.000
_cell.length_c   1.000
_cell.angle_alpha   90.00
_cell.angle_beta   90.00
_cell.angle_gamma   90.00
#
_symmetry.space_group_name_H-M   'P 1'
#
loop_
_entity.id
_entity.type
_entity.pdbx_description
1 polymer ?
#
loop_
_entity_poly.entity_id
_entity_poly.type
_entity_poly.pdbx_seq_one_letter_code
_entity_poly.pdbx_strand_id
1 'polypeptide(L)'
;MGIWTVDLSGVDARKTAVREGLLQPGSPVSLVREPDNAHDGNAIAVHAAAGRPVGYLNRRTAAGLSRLLDTGMRLEAISIAFDSVTAGRPGGVKVLAASPELVRHLLRKRPGAGLIAPLDLAS
;
A
#
# COMPACT_ATOMS: atom_id res chain seq x y z
N MET A 1 -16.41 1.73 -8.19
CA MET A 1 -15.01 1.26 -8.11
C MET A 1 -14.12 2.47 -7.91
N GLY A 2 -13.16 2.41 -6.99
CA GLY A 2 -12.28 3.53 -6.65
C GLY A 2 -10.84 3.08 -6.50
N ILE A 3 -9.93 4.05 -6.49
CA ILE A 3 -8.53 3.89 -6.10
C ILE A 3 -8.31 4.80 -4.90
N TRP A 4 -7.71 4.27 -3.85
CA TRP A 4 -7.42 5.01 -2.62
C TRP A 4 -5.91 5.02 -2.38
N THR A 5 -5.35 6.21 -2.22
CA THR A 5 -4.00 6.37 -1.68
C THR A 5 -4.11 6.73 -0.21
N VAL A 6 -3.42 5.97 0.64
CA VAL A 6 -3.59 6.08 2.09
C VAL A 6 -2.25 6.16 2.80
N ASP A 7 -2.14 7.12 3.71
CA ASP A 7 -1.04 7.21 4.67
C ASP A 7 -1.24 6.24 5.83
N LEU A 8 -0.19 5.49 6.16
CA LEU A 8 -0.16 4.65 7.34
C LEU A 8 0.21 5.45 8.59
N SER A 9 -0.45 5.14 9.69
CA SER A 9 -0.18 5.66 11.03
C SER A 9 0.43 4.55 11.90
N GLY A 10 1.25 4.94 12.88
CA GLY A 10 1.86 4.00 13.82
C GLY A 10 2.86 3.04 13.16
N VAL A 11 3.41 3.41 12.00
CA VAL A 11 4.47 2.65 11.34
C VAL A 11 5.70 2.70 12.23
N ASP A 12 6.12 1.55 12.71
CA ASP A 12 7.34 1.43 13.50
C ASP A 12 8.48 0.97 12.60
N ALA A 13 9.37 1.89 12.25
CA ALA A 13 10.57 1.60 11.46
C ALA A 13 11.52 0.60 12.14
N ARG A 14 11.35 0.35 13.46
CA ARG A 14 12.10 -0.67 14.18
C ARG A 14 11.53 -2.08 13.98
N LYS A 15 10.27 -2.19 13.55
CA LYS A 15 9.65 -3.49 13.25
C LYS A 15 10.30 -4.12 12.02
N THR A 16 10.35 -5.45 12.07
CA THR A 16 11.13 -6.28 11.17
C THR A 16 10.70 -6.17 9.71
N ALA A 17 9.41 -5.91 9.43
CA ALA A 17 8.91 -5.78 8.06
C ALA A 17 9.54 -4.61 7.28
N VAL A 18 9.84 -3.50 7.96
CA VAL A 18 10.55 -2.35 7.38
C VAL A 18 12.01 -2.72 7.10
N ARG A 19 12.68 -3.32 8.08
CA ARG A 19 14.10 -3.73 8.00
C ARG A 19 14.36 -4.77 6.91
N GLU A 20 13.41 -5.67 6.68
CA GLU A 20 13.50 -6.71 5.67
C GLU A 20 13.09 -6.23 4.27
N GLY A 21 12.75 -4.94 4.10
CA GLY A 21 12.38 -4.40 2.78
C GLY A 21 11.01 -4.87 2.28
N LEU A 22 10.13 -5.36 3.16
CA LEU A 22 8.79 -5.84 2.77
C LEU A 22 7.81 -4.70 2.43
N LEU A 23 8.28 -3.44 2.48
CA LEU A 23 7.50 -2.24 2.20
C LEU A 23 8.07 -1.40 1.06
N GLN A 24 9.02 -1.95 0.29
CA GLN A 24 9.50 -1.29 -0.93
C GLN A 24 8.32 -1.01 -1.87
N PRO A 25 8.35 0.09 -2.65
CA PRO A 25 7.31 0.37 -3.63
C PRO A 25 7.03 -0.84 -4.54
N GLY A 26 5.75 -1.16 -4.73
CA GLY A 26 5.27 -2.34 -5.42
C GLY A 26 5.05 -3.57 -4.52
N SER A 27 5.54 -3.56 -3.28
CA SER A 27 5.35 -4.70 -2.36
C SER A 27 3.87 -4.89 -2.00
N PRO A 28 3.34 -6.12 -2.07
CA PRO A 28 1.96 -6.39 -1.68
C PRO A 28 1.77 -6.23 -0.18
N VAL A 29 0.65 -5.62 0.20
CA VAL A 29 0.19 -5.52 1.58
C VAL A 29 -1.28 -5.90 1.67
N SER A 30 -1.73 -6.32 2.85
CA SER A 30 -3.12 -6.67 3.10
C SER A 30 -3.77 -5.69 4.08
N LEU A 31 -5.04 -5.41 3.85
CA LEU A 31 -5.89 -4.60 4.71
C LEU A 31 -6.74 -5.54 5.58
N VAL A 32 -6.60 -5.44 6.89
CA VAL A 32 -7.26 -6.33 7.85
C VAL A 32 -8.19 -5.50 8.73
N ARG A 33 -9.49 -5.80 8.69
CA ARG A 33 -10.48 -5.15 9.54
C ARG A 33 -10.35 -5.63 10.99
N GLU A 34 -10.38 -4.68 11.91
CA GLU A 34 -10.44 -4.92 13.36
C GLU A 34 -11.65 -4.19 13.95
N PRO A 35 -12.89 -4.69 13.77
CA PRO A 35 -14.09 -4.01 14.27
C PRO A 35 -14.15 -3.90 15.79
N ASP A 36 -13.53 -4.85 16.50
CA ASP A 36 -13.48 -4.90 17.97
C ASP A 36 -12.24 -4.20 18.55
N ASN A 37 -11.53 -3.39 17.76
CA ASN A 37 -10.37 -2.64 18.25
C ASN A 37 -10.81 -1.64 19.34
N ALA A 38 -10.22 -1.77 20.53
CA ALA A 38 -10.60 -0.99 21.71
C ALA A 38 -10.43 0.54 21.56
N HIS A 39 -9.66 0.99 20.56
CA HIS A 39 -9.40 2.41 20.32
C HIS A 39 -10.24 3.01 19.19
N ASP A 40 -10.57 2.23 18.16
CA ASP A 40 -11.31 2.70 16.97
C ASP A 40 -12.00 1.51 16.27
N GLY A 41 -13.32 1.41 16.33
CA GLY A 41 -14.06 0.33 15.65
C GLY A 41 -13.96 0.34 14.11
N ASN A 42 -13.47 1.44 13.53
CA ASN A 42 -13.18 1.51 12.09
C ASN A 42 -11.75 1.06 11.76
N ALA A 43 -10.97 0.59 12.73
CA ALA A 43 -9.57 0.26 12.55
C ALA A 43 -9.35 -0.73 11.40
N ILE A 44 -8.36 -0.40 10.57
CA ILE A 44 -7.86 -1.27 9.51
C ILE A 44 -6.36 -1.36 9.69
N ALA A 45 -5.90 -2.54 10.12
CA ALA A 45 -4.49 -2.87 10.17
C ALA A 45 -3.95 -3.12 8.76
N VAL A 46 -2.68 -2.79 8.56
CA VAL A 46 -1.94 -3.09 7.34
C VAL A 46 -0.86 -4.08 7.66
N HIS A 47 -0.92 -5.22 6.99
CA HIS A 47 0.05 -6.29 7.13
C HIS A 47 0.89 -6.42 5.86
N ALA A 48 2.20 -6.54 6.01
CA ALA A 48 3.11 -6.94 4.96
C ALA A 48 2.96 -8.45 4.66
N ALA A 49 3.80 -8.97 3.75
CA ALA A 49 3.88 -10.39 3.45
C ALA A 49 3.94 -11.26 4.71
N ALA A 50 3.34 -12.46 4.63
CA ALA A 50 3.18 -13.40 5.74
C ALA A 50 2.41 -12.85 6.96
N GLY A 51 1.54 -11.86 6.75
CA GLY A 51 0.62 -11.36 7.80
C GLY A 51 1.30 -10.50 8.87
N ARG A 52 2.47 -9.92 8.57
CA ARG A 52 3.24 -9.17 9.57
C ARG A 52 2.71 -7.75 9.75
N PRO A 53 2.33 -7.32 10.97
CA PRO A 53 1.71 -6.02 11.19
C PRO A 53 2.70 -4.88 11.02
N VAL A 54 2.34 -3.92 10.18
CA VAL A 54 3.15 -2.74 9.83
C VAL A 54 2.66 -1.51 10.56
N GLY A 55 1.35 -1.31 10.55
CA GLY A 55 0.68 -0.14 11.12
C GLY A 55 -0.81 -0.16 10.78
N TYR A 56 -1.44 1.00 10.81
CA TYR A 56 -2.87 1.15 10.56
C TYR A 56 -3.13 2.21 9.50
N LEU A 57 -4.29 2.15 8.84
CA LEU A 57 -4.78 3.29 8.09
C LEU A 57 -5.03 4.46 9.05
N ASN A 58 -4.79 5.69 8.59
CA ASN A 58 -5.21 6.85 9.36
C ASN A 58 -6.74 6.84 9.57
N ARG A 59 -7.20 7.41 10.69
CA ARG A 59 -8.61 7.35 11.12
C ARG A 59 -9.60 7.87 10.07
N ARG A 60 -9.24 8.96 9.37
CA ARG A 60 -10.12 9.57 8.36
C ARG A 60 -10.39 8.60 7.22
N THR A 61 -9.35 7.97 6.69
CA THR A 61 -9.51 6.99 5.62
C THR A 61 -10.14 5.70 6.14
N ALA A 62 -9.77 5.25 7.34
CA ALA A 62 -10.33 4.06 7.95
C ALA A 62 -11.86 4.12 8.12
N ALA A 63 -12.41 5.28 8.52
CA ALA A 63 -13.85 5.49 8.66
C ALA A 63 -14.64 5.31 7.35
N GLY A 64 -14.04 5.66 6.21
CA GLY A 64 -14.67 5.47 4.90
C GLY A 64 -14.49 4.05 4.36
N LEU A 65 -13.26 3.52 4.46
CA LEU A 65 -12.91 2.23 3.88
C LEU A 65 -13.48 1.05 4.68
N SER A 66 -13.63 1.19 6.00
CA SER A 66 -14.17 0.14 6.88
C SER A 66 -15.56 -0.28 6.43
N ARG A 67 -16.45 0.68 6.20
CA ARG A 67 -17.82 0.42 5.71
C ARG A 67 -17.83 -0.33 4.39
N LEU A 68 -16.89 -0.03 3.49
CA LEU A 68 -16.78 -0.73 2.20
C LEU A 68 -16.27 -2.16 2.39
N LEU A 69 -15.26 -2.35 3.24
CA LEU A 69 -14.76 -3.70 3.55
C LEU A 69 -15.84 -4.54 4.25
N ASP A 70 -16.63 -3.93 5.13
CA ASP A 70 -17.70 -4.58 5.90
C ASP A 70 -18.87 -5.03 5.00
N THR A 71 -19.03 -4.48 3.79
CA THR A 71 -19.99 -5.01 2.77
C THR A 71 -19.45 -6.21 1.99
N GLY A 72 -18.23 -6.66 2.29
CA GLY A 72 -17.54 -7.73 1.56
C GLY A 72 -16.79 -7.25 0.32
N MET A 73 -16.59 -5.94 0.14
CA MET A 73 -15.76 -5.41 -0.94
C MET A 73 -14.34 -5.96 -0.81
N ARG A 74 -13.85 -6.60 -1.87
CA ARG A 74 -12.47 -7.09 -1.94
C ARG A 74 -11.56 -5.98 -2.43
N LEU A 75 -10.55 -5.65 -1.63
CA LEU A 75 -9.48 -4.74 -2.00
C LEU A 75 -8.14 -5.46 -1.92
N GLU A 76 -7.30 -5.24 -2.92
CA GLU A 76 -5.87 -5.52 -2.87
C GLU A 76 -5.11 -4.20 -2.65
N ALA A 77 -3.93 -4.29 -2.06
CA ALA A 77 -3.15 -3.12 -1.72
C ALA A 77 -1.65 -3.33 -1.96
N ILE A 78 -0.97 -2.25 -2.34
CA ILE A 78 0.47 -2.22 -2.57
C ILE A 78 1.11 -1.02 -1.88
N SER A 79 2.32 -1.19 -1.35
CA SER A 79 3.16 -0.05 -0.98
C SER A 79 3.50 0.75 -2.23
N ILE A 80 3.38 2.07 -2.20
CA ILE A 80 3.76 2.95 -3.32
C ILE A 80 4.83 3.96 -2.95
N ALA A 81 5.00 4.23 -1.66
CA ALA A 81 6.09 5.05 -1.16
C ALA A 81 6.48 4.57 0.23
N PHE A 82 7.78 4.53 0.47
CA PHE A 82 8.35 4.35 1.78
C PHE A 82 9.48 5.37 1.95
N ASP A 83 9.26 6.36 2.82
CA ASP A 83 10.35 7.22 3.28
C ASP A 83 10.97 6.55 4.51
N SER A 84 12.20 6.07 4.37
CA SER A 84 12.95 5.51 5.49
C SER A 84 13.58 6.66 6.28
N VAL A 85 12.80 7.27 7.18
CA VAL A 85 13.26 8.20 8.24
C VAL A 85 14.40 9.11 7.76
N THR A 86 14.07 10.10 6.94
CA THR A 86 14.98 11.22 6.73
C THR A 86 14.71 12.28 7.81
N ALA A 87 15.72 12.59 8.65
CA ALA A 87 15.70 13.72 9.61
C ALA A 87 14.66 13.68 10.74
N GLY A 88 14.58 12.59 11.52
CA GLY A 88 13.87 12.59 12.82
C GLY A 88 12.35 12.66 12.75
N ARG A 89 11.76 12.61 11.56
CA ARG A 89 10.33 12.36 11.34
C ARG A 89 10.14 10.89 10.99
N PRO A 90 9.14 10.19 11.56
CA PRO A 90 8.79 8.86 11.06
C PRO A 90 8.43 9.01 9.58
N GLY A 91 9.25 8.47 8.70
CA GLY A 91 8.99 8.56 7.28
C GLY A 91 7.70 7.79 6.94
N GLY A 92 6.94 8.35 6.01
CA GLY A 92 5.59 7.87 5.71
C GLY A 92 5.62 6.63 4.83
N VAL A 93 4.80 5.63 5.18
CA VAL A 93 4.41 4.57 4.24
C VAL A 93 3.09 5.01 3.60
N LYS A 94 3.06 5.02 2.26
CA LYS A 94 1.82 5.19 1.49
C LYS A 94 1.46 3.89 0.82
N VAL A 95 0.18 3.56 0.89
CA VAL A 95 -0.39 2.36 0.28
C VAL A 95 -1.45 2.78 -0.73
N LEU A 96 -1.45 2.13 -1.90
CA LEU A 96 -2.55 2.19 -2.86
C LEU A 96 -3.44 0.98 -2.64
N ALA A 97 -4.74 1.19 -2.43
CA ALA A 97 -5.74 0.15 -2.37
C ALA A 97 -6.73 0.30 -3.53
N ALA A 98 -7.08 -0.80 -4.18
CA ALA A 98 -8.07 -0.84 -5.27
C ALA A 98 -8.64 -2.25 -5.42
N SER A 99 -9.54 -2.46 -6.37
CA SER A 99 -9.99 -3.81 -6.70
C SER A 99 -8.82 -4.67 -7.21
N PRO A 100 -8.86 -6.01 -7.04
CA PRO A 100 -7.82 -6.92 -7.54
C PRO A 100 -7.47 -6.70 -9.01
N GLU A 101 -8.49 -6.45 -9.84
CA GLU A 101 -8.34 -6.25 -11.28
C GLU A 101 -7.56 -4.96 -11.57
N LEU A 102 -7.85 -3.88 -10.83
CA LEU A 102 -7.14 -2.61 -10.97
C LEU A 102 -5.70 -2.72 -10.49
N VAL A 103 -5.44 -3.35 -9.35
CA VAL A 103 -4.07 -3.56 -8.85
C VAL A 103 -3.25 -4.35 -9.85
N ARG A 104 -3.77 -5.47 -10.36
CA ARG A 104 -3.13 -6.26 -11.42
C ARG A 104 -2.90 -5.44 -12.69
N HIS A 105 -3.85 -4.61 -13.08
CA HIS A 105 -3.70 -3.73 -14.23
C HIS A 105 -2.61 -2.68 -14.03
N LEU A 106 -2.48 -2.11 -12.83
CA LEU A 106 -1.44 -1.12 -12.50
C LEU A 106 -0.05 -1.77 -12.44
N LEU A 107 0.05 -3.00 -11.94
CA LEU A 107 1.31 -3.74 -11.82
C LEU A 107 1.76 -4.42 -13.11
N ARG A 108 0.90 -4.51 -14.14
CA ARG A 108 1.29 -5.12 -15.41
C ARG A 108 2.48 -4.35 -15.99
N LYS A 109 3.53 -5.06 -16.40
CA LYS A 109 4.60 -4.43 -17.20
C LYS A 109 3.96 -3.85 -18.46
N ARG A 110 4.30 -2.61 -18.81
CA ARG A 110 3.92 -2.06 -20.12
C ARG A 110 4.40 -3.01 -21.21
N PRO A 111 3.52 -3.54 -22.06
CA PRO A 111 3.97 -4.16 -23.31
C PRO A 111 4.63 -3.04 -24.13
N GLY A 112 5.89 -3.22 -24.52
CA GLY A 112 6.56 -2.30 -25.45
C GLY A 112 7.55 -1.28 -24.87
N ALA A 113 8.04 -1.42 -23.63
CA ALA A 113 9.27 -0.69 -23.23
C ALA A 113 10.55 -1.36 -23.78
N GLY A 114 10.44 -2.07 -24.90
CA GLY A 114 11.54 -2.65 -25.65
C GLY A 114 11.77 -1.82 -26.91
N LEU A 115 12.97 -1.24 -26.99
CA LEU A 115 13.63 -0.74 -28.20
C LEU A 115 12.91 0.42 -28.92
N ILE A 116 13.13 1.65 -28.43
CA ILE A 116 13.37 2.73 -29.39
C ILE A 116 14.72 2.36 -30.04
N ALA A 117 14.69 1.72 -31.20
CA ALA A 117 15.89 1.61 -32.03
C ALA A 117 16.41 3.05 -32.28
N PRO A 118 17.73 3.31 -32.23
CA PRO A 118 18.25 4.59 -32.64
C PRO A 118 17.75 4.86 -34.06
N LEU A 119 17.10 6.01 -34.27
CA LEU A 119 16.85 6.49 -35.63
C LEU A 119 18.20 6.52 -36.34
N ASP A 120 18.33 5.70 -37.38
CA ASP A 120 19.43 5.74 -38.31
C ASP A 120 19.44 7.12 -38.98
N LEU A 121 20.19 8.05 -38.37
CA LEU A 121 20.57 9.33 -38.94
C LEU A 121 21.89 9.10 -39.65
N ALA A 122 21.82 8.52 -40.84
CA ALA A 122 22.88 8.60 -41.83
C ALA A 122 22.26 8.83 -43.20
N SER A 123 22.47 10.05 -43.68
CA SER A 123 22.21 10.53 -45.03
C SER A 123 23.02 9.80 -46.10
#